data_AF-Q5H042-F1
#
_entry.id   AF-Q5H042-F1
#
_cell.length_a   1.000
_cell.length_b   1.000
_cell.length_c   1.000
_cell.angle_alpha   90.00
_cell.angle_beta   90.00
_cell.angle_gamma   90.00
#
_symmetry.space_group_name_H-M   'P 1'
#
loop_
_entity.id
_entity.type
_entity.pdbx_description
1 polymer ?
#
loop_
_entity_poly.entity_id
_entity_poly.type
_entity_poly.pdbx_seq_one_letter_code
_entity_poly.pdbx_strand_id
1 'polypeptide(L)'
;MRSRAAGLPHACVETSAMLRALIDLKPRDVPLRVALRNTAAVVLPLAIGVATGHVAAGLAVCSGALNTMFSDQPGPYRARLQRMLMAALTAGLAALLGIWVGHTTPALVLAGLLLGLGGGLLVALGPVAARVGLTSMILLVVSADMQLPVRQAPGVAALIFAGGLLQVLLALVAWPLQRYRPERFALAELMRQLAGSARRPARRRRQRRKCSMRW
;
A
#
# COMPACT_ATOMS: atom_id res chain seq x y z
N MET A 1 42.68 -0.43 35.23
CA MET A 1 41.41 -0.38 36.00
C MET A 1 40.23 -0.61 35.07
N ARG A 2 39.82 -1.88 34.92
CA ARG A 2 38.55 -2.26 34.29
C ARG A 2 37.50 -2.31 35.40
N SER A 3 36.54 -1.39 35.39
CA SER A 3 35.42 -1.42 36.34
C SER A 3 34.08 -1.44 35.60
N ARG A 4 33.45 -2.62 35.63
CA ARG A 4 32.01 -2.88 35.80
C ARG A 4 31.03 -1.89 35.12
N ALA A 5 30.67 -2.18 33.87
CA ALA A 5 29.29 -2.00 33.40
C ALA A 5 28.59 -3.36 33.51
N ALA A 6 28.29 -3.75 34.75
CA ALA A 6 27.55 -4.96 35.07
C ALA A 6 26.05 -4.67 35.03
N GLY A 7 25.33 -5.39 34.18
CA GLY A 7 23.91 -5.73 34.37
C GLY A 7 22.91 -4.58 34.45
N LEU A 8 22.68 -3.86 33.34
CA LEU A 8 21.35 -3.30 33.14
C LEU A 8 20.44 -4.47 32.71
N PRO A 9 19.26 -4.66 33.35
CA PRO A 9 18.34 -5.74 32.99
C PRO A 9 17.98 -5.60 31.51
N HIS A 10 18.06 -6.71 30.75
CA HIS A 10 17.79 -6.74 29.31
C HIS A 10 16.49 -5.99 28.92
N ALA A 11 15.49 -6.01 29.80
CA ALA A 11 14.24 -5.27 29.67
C ALA A 11 14.42 -3.74 29.52
N CYS A 12 15.33 -3.10 30.26
CA CYS A 12 15.48 -1.63 30.23
C CYS A 12 16.11 -1.13 28.92
N VAL A 13 17.00 -1.95 28.32
CA VAL A 13 17.61 -1.65 27.00
C VAL A 13 16.60 -1.84 25.87
N GLU A 14 15.75 -2.88 25.94
CA GLU A 14 14.67 -3.07 24.96
C GLU A 14 13.61 -1.98 25.06
N THR A 15 13.17 -1.62 26.27
CA THR A 15 12.12 -0.60 26.46
C THR A 15 12.57 0.77 25.96
N SER A 16 13.82 1.15 26.22
CA SER A 16 14.39 2.42 25.74
C SER A 16 14.64 2.44 24.23
N ALA A 17 15.00 1.31 23.63
CA ALA A 17 15.09 1.16 22.18
C ALA A 17 13.71 1.23 21.50
N MET A 18 12.69 0.61 22.10
CA MET A 18 11.30 0.64 21.63
C MET A 18 10.69 2.04 21.76
N LEU A 19 10.92 2.74 22.89
CA LEU A 19 10.51 4.14 23.05
C LEU A 19 11.21 5.06 22.06
N ARG A 20 12.51 4.88 21.81
CA ARG A 20 13.22 5.66 20.80
C ARG A 20 12.71 5.39 19.40
N ALA A 21 12.35 4.15 19.07
CA ALA A 21 11.73 3.82 17.79
C ALA A 21 10.31 4.41 17.65
N LEU A 22 9.57 4.56 18.75
CA LEU A 22 8.26 5.23 18.78
C LEU A 22 8.36 6.75 18.68
N ILE A 23 9.43 7.35 19.22
CA ILE A 23 9.65 8.80 19.25
C ILE A 23 10.39 9.28 17.99
N ASP A 24 11.16 8.42 17.34
CA ASP A 24 11.81 8.72 16.05
C ASP A 24 10.77 8.70 14.92
N LEU A 25 9.85 9.68 14.95
CA LEU A 25 8.98 10.01 13.84
C LEU A 25 9.87 10.57 12.73
N LYS A 26 10.36 9.66 11.90
CA LYS A 26 11.05 9.99 10.67
C LYS A 26 10.17 10.97 9.89
N PRO A 27 10.63 12.18 9.57
CA PRO A 27 9.83 13.16 8.84
C PRO A 27 9.35 12.52 7.54
N ARG A 28 8.04 12.59 7.30
CA ARG A 28 7.45 12.11 6.05
C ARG A 28 7.97 13.00 4.93
N ASP A 29 8.98 12.53 4.23
CA ASP A 29 9.41 13.03 2.92
C ASP A 29 8.29 12.70 1.90
N VAL A 30 7.14 13.38 2.00
CA VAL A 30 6.09 13.25 0.99
C VAL A 30 6.44 14.24 -0.13
N PRO A 31 6.88 13.77 -1.30
CA PRO A 31 7.14 14.70 -2.40
C PRO A 31 5.81 15.40 -2.74
N LEU A 32 5.74 16.72 -2.52
CA LEU A 32 4.55 17.55 -2.77
C LEU A 32 3.95 17.31 -4.16
N ARG A 33 4.79 17.00 -5.14
CA ARG A 33 4.38 16.67 -6.52
C ARG A 33 3.53 15.40 -6.62
N VAL A 34 3.81 14.36 -5.82
CA VAL A 34 3.00 13.13 -5.79
C VAL A 34 1.66 13.39 -5.11
N ALA A 35 1.68 14.17 -4.02
CA ALA A 35 0.45 14.59 -3.36
C ALA A 35 -0.44 15.40 -4.31
N LEU A 36 0.09 16.45 -4.96
CA LEU A 36 -0.64 17.27 -5.92
C LEU A 36 -1.23 16.45 -7.07
N ARG A 37 -0.47 15.51 -7.64
CA ARG A 37 -0.98 14.65 -8.72
C ARG A 37 -2.13 13.77 -8.25
N ASN A 38 -1.98 13.16 -7.08
CA ASN A 38 -3.00 12.30 -6.53
C ASN A 38 -4.27 13.08 -6.15
N THR A 39 -4.11 14.29 -5.61
CA THR A 39 -5.22 15.22 -5.39
C THR A 39 -5.88 15.59 -6.70
N ALA A 40 -5.12 15.94 -7.75
CA ALA A 40 -5.67 16.24 -9.07
C ALA A 40 -6.44 15.05 -9.67
N ALA A 41 -5.95 13.82 -9.48
CA ALA A 41 -6.62 12.61 -9.95
C ALA A 41 -8.02 12.40 -9.36
N VAL A 42 -8.27 12.93 -8.15
CA VAL A 42 -9.56 12.82 -7.45
C VAL A 42 -10.40 14.07 -7.66
N VAL A 43 -9.80 15.25 -7.62
CA VAL A 43 -10.53 16.53 -7.75
C VAL A 43 -11.00 16.77 -9.18
N LEU A 44 -10.23 16.39 -10.20
CA LEU A 44 -10.63 16.60 -11.60
C LEU A 44 -11.93 15.86 -11.96
N PRO A 45 -12.08 14.54 -11.73
CA PRO A 45 -13.33 13.85 -12.00
C PRO A 45 -14.51 14.40 -11.19
N LEU A 46 -14.27 14.79 -9.93
CA LEU A 46 -15.32 15.36 -9.09
C LEU A 46 -15.80 16.70 -9.65
N ALA A 47 -14.87 17.59 -10.00
CA ALA A 47 -15.17 18.90 -10.56
C ALA A 47 -15.92 18.77 -11.89
N ILE A 48 -15.52 17.82 -12.76
CA ILE A 48 -16.22 17.54 -14.02
C ILE A 48 -17.62 17.00 -13.75
N GLY A 49 -17.78 16.08 -12.79
CA GLY A 49 -19.09 15.54 -12.40
C GLY A 49 -20.03 16.62 -11.86
N VAL A 50 -19.52 17.56 -11.07
CA VAL A 50 -20.29 18.72 -10.58
C VAL A 50 -20.65 19.67 -11.71
N ALA A 51 -19.70 20.02 -12.58
CA ALA A 51 -19.93 20.94 -13.69
C ALA A 51 -20.92 20.39 -14.74
N THR A 52 -20.95 19.07 -14.94
CA THR A 52 -21.86 18.40 -15.89
C THR A 52 -23.21 18.03 -15.26
N GLY A 53 -23.44 18.33 -13.98
CA GLY A 53 -24.66 17.96 -13.24
C GLY A 53 -24.75 16.47 -12.86
N HIS A 54 -23.74 15.66 -13.18
CA HIS A 54 -23.69 14.22 -12.91
C HIS A 54 -22.79 13.91 -11.69
N VAL A 55 -23.17 14.44 -10.52
CA VAL A 55 -22.37 14.32 -9.28
C VAL A 55 -22.14 12.86 -8.88
N ALA A 56 -23.16 12.00 -9.02
CA ALA A 56 -23.04 10.58 -8.70
C ALA A 56 -21.99 9.85 -9.56
N ALA A 57 -21.91 10.19 -10.85
CA ALA A 57 -20.91 9.64 -11.75
C ALA A 57 -19.50 10.14 -11.38
N GLY A 58 -19.37 11.44 -11.05
CA GLY A 58 -18.11 12.01 -10.55
C GLY A 58 -17.64 11.31 -9.28
N LEU A 59 -18.53 11.09 -8.30
CA LEU A 59 -18.23 10.39 -7.05
C LEU A 59 -17.79 8.94 -7.29
N ALA A 60 -18.44 8.22 -8.21
CA ALA A 60 -18.06 6.86 -8.59
C ALA A 60 -16.62 6.81 -9.12
N VAL A 61 -16.28 7.69 -10.07
CA VAL A 61 -14.91 7.79 -10.62
C VAL A 61 -13.91 8.17 -9.51
N CYS A 62 -14.25 9.11 -8.64
CA CYS A 62 -13.39 9.51 -7.53
C CYS A 62 -13.10 8.38 -6.54
N SER A 63 -14.12 7.60 -6.20
CA SER A 63 -13.99 6.46 -5.27
C SER A 63 -13.02 5.41 -5.82
N GLY A 64 -13.11 5.10 -7.11
CA GLY A 64 -12.16 4.21 -7.78
C GLY A 64 -10.74 4.77 -7.83
N ALA A 65 -10.58 6.05 -8.15
CA ALA A 65 -9.28 6.72 -8.18
C ALA A 65 -8.61 6.74 -6.79
N LEU A 66 -9.39 6.99 -5.73
CA LEU A 66 -8.95 6.96 -4.34
C LEU A 66 -8.55 5.55 -3.90
N ASN A 67 -9.34 4.53 -4.24
CA ASN A 67 -9.00 3.14 -3.92
C ASN A 67 -7.64 2.73 -4.55
N THR A 68 -7.45 3.05 -5.84
CA THR A 68 -6.20 2.72 -6.53
C THR A 68 -5.01 3.55 -6.02
N MET A 69 -5.25 4.78 -5.52
CA MET A 69 -4.23 5.63 -4.89
C MET A 69 -3.58 4.95 -3.67
N PHE A 70 -4.36 4.28 -2.82
CA PHE A 70 -3.83 3.58 -1.65
C PHE A 70 -2.93 2.39 -2.01
N SER A 71 -3.08 1.87 -3.21
CA SER A 71 -2.29 0.76 -3.76
C SER A 71 -1.00 1.22 -4.44
N ASP A 72 -0.80 2.54 -4.57
CA ASP A 72 0.36 3.13 -5.22
C ASP A 72 1.61 3.10 -4.31
N GLN A 73 2.25 1.94 -4.22
CA GLN A 73 3.47 1.75 -3.43
C GLN A 73 4.73 1.74 -4.31
N PRO A 74 5.82 2.43 -3.90
CA PRO A 74 7.07 2.40 -4.64
C PRO A 74 7.62 0.96 -4.73
N GLY A 75 8.00 0.53 -5.93
CA GLY A 75 8.52 -0.81 -6.20
C GLY A 75 8.80 -1.02 -7.69
N PRO A 76 9.19 -2.23 -8.11
CA PRO A 76 9.52 -2.56 -9.50
C PRO A 76 8.38 -2.17 -10.46
N TYR A 77 8.73 -1.62 -11.63
CA TYR A 77 7.78 -1.05 -12.60
C TYR A 77 6.58 -1.96 -12.86
N ARG A 78 6.86 -3.19 -13.27
CA ARG A 78 5.84 -4.15 -13.69
C ARG A 78 4.95 -4.55 -12.52
N ALA A 79 5.55 -4.82 -11.37
CA ALA A 79 4.81 -5.19 -10.17
C ALA A 79 3.93 -4.03 -9.67
N ARG A 80 4.39 -2.77 -9.75
CA ARG A 80 3.59 -1.60 -9.37
C ARG A 80 2.37 -1.44 -10.28
N LEU A 81 2.58 -1.48 -11.60
CA LEU A 81 1.49 -1.38 -12.57
C LEU A 81 0.46 -2.50 -12.41
N GLN A 82 0.92 -3.75 -12.30
CA GLN A 82 0.05 -4.90 -12.06
C GLN A 82 -0.75 -4.73 -10.76
N ARG A 83 -0.13 -4.27 -9.67
CA ARG A 83 -0.84 -4.05 -8.39
C ARG A 83 -1.92 -2.97 -8.50
N MET A 84 -1.64 -1.85 -9.16
CA MET A 84 -2.63 -0.78 -9.32
C MET A 84 -3.78 -1.20 -10.24
N LEU A 85 -3.50 -1.96 -11.29
CA LEU A 85 -4.53 -2.53 -12.17
C LEU A 85 -5.39 -3.56 -11.43
N MET A 86 -4.78 -4.47 -10.67
CA MET A 86 -5.52 -5.43 -9.85
C MET A 86 -6.38 -4.71 -8.82
N ALA A 87 -5.87 -3.67 -8.17
CA ALA A 87 -6.65 -2.86 -7.22
C ALA A 87 -7.83 -2.12 -7.88
N ALA A 88 -7.65 -1.62 -9.10
CA ALA A 88 -8.73 -1.01 -9.87
C ALA A 88 -9.81 -2.04 -10.25
N LEU A 89 -9.38 -3.23 -10.71
CA LEU A 89 -10.27 -4.34 -11.02
C LEU A 89 -11.05 -4.82 -9.79
N THR A 90 -10.37 -5.03 -8.65
CA THR A 90 -11.02 -5.45 -7.41
C THR A 90 -12.02 -4.41 -6.92
N ALA A 91 -11.73 -3.11 -7.07
CA ALA A 91 -12.68 -2.05 -6.76
C ALA A 91 -13.93 -2.08 -7.65
N GLY A 92 -13.76 -2.21 -8.98
CA GLY A 92 -14.88 -2.33 -9.90
C GLY A 92 -15.76 -3.55 -9.61
N LEU A 93 -15.13 -4.70 -9.34
CA LEU A 93 -15.83 -5.93 -8.97
C LEU A 93 -16.53 -5.82 -7.61
N ALA A 94 -15.88 -5.22 -6.61
CA ALA A 94 -16.48 -5.00 -5.29
C ALA A 94 -17.71 -4.09 -5.37
N ALA A 95 -17.66 -3.06 -6.23
CA ALA A 95 -18.80 -2.18 -6.45
C ALA A 95 -19.95 -2.88 -7.20
N LEU A 96 -19.63 -3.66 -8.23
CA LEU A 96 -20.62 -4.47 -8.96
C LEU A 96 -21.33 -5.43 -8.00
N LEU A 97 -20.57 -6.17 -7.20
CA LEU A 97 -21.08 -7.09 -6.19
C LEU A 97 -21.89 -6.34 -5.12
N GLY A 98 -21.42 -5.19 -4.65
CA GLY A 98 -22.12 -4.37 -3.66
C GLY A 98 -23.51 -3.95 -4.13
N ILE A 99 -23.63 -3.45 -5.37
CA ILE A 99 -24.93 -3.02 -5.93
C ILE A 99 -25.87 -4.22 -6.16
N TRP A 100 -25.34 -5.34 -6.66
CA TRP A 100 -26.13 -6.57 -6.87
C TRP A 100 -26.70 -7.14 -5.58
N VAL A 101 -25.86 -7.14 -4.54
CA VAL A 101 -26.14 -7.79 -3.28
C VAL A 101 -26.93 -6.85 -2.33
N GLY A 102 -26.81 -5.53 -2.50
CA GLY A 102 -27.46 -4.52 -1.67
C GLY A 102 -28.99 -4.60 -1.62
N HIS A 103 -29.64 -5.29 -2.57
CA HIS A 103 -31.09 -5.50 -2.57
C HIS A 103 -31.58 -6.56 -1.58
N THR A 104 -30.70 -7.44 -1.08
CA THR A 104 -31.07 -8.50 -0.13
C THR A 104 -30.14 -8.52 1.08
N THR A 105 -30.68 -8.19 2.26
CA THR A 105 -29.97 -8.17 3.54
C THR A 105 -29.13 -9.42 3.82
N PRO A 106 -29.63 -10.67 3.61
CA PRO A 106 -28.82 -11.87 3.89
C PRO A 106 -27.64 -12.03 2.91
N ALA A 107 -27.82 -11.67 1.64
CA ALA A 107 -26.75 -11.75 0.66
C ALA A 107 -25.65 -10.73 1.00
N LEU A 108 -26.02 -9.53 1.50
CA LEU A 108 -25.07 -8.48 1.90
C LEU A 108 -24.19 -8.93 3.06
N VAL A 109 -24.78 -9.57 4.06
CA VAL A 109 -24.04 -10.15 5.19
C VAL A 109 -23.06 -11.22 4.69
N LEU A 110 -23.50 -12.11 3.79
CA LEU A 110 -22.64 -13.18 3.27
C LEU A 110 -21.48 -12.61 2.42
N ALA A 111 -21.76 -11.68 1.51
CA ALA A 111 -20.75 -11.04 0.68
C ALA A 111 -19.74 -10.22 1.52
N GLY A 112 -20.24 -9.49 2.52
CA GLY A 112 -19.42 -8.78 3.49
C GLY A 112 -18.54 -9.72 4.30
N LEU A 113 -19.06 -10.87 4.73
CA LEU A 113 -18.29 -11.90 5.44
C LEU A 113 -17.20 -12.49 4.54
N LEU A 114 -17.51 -12.86 3.30
CA LEU A 114 -16.55 -13.45 2.37
C LEU A 114 -15.45 -12.46 1.99
N LEU A 115 -15.80 -11.21 1.67
CA LEU A 115 -14.81 -10.18 1.36
C LEU A 115 -14.03 -9.72 2.60
N GLY A 116 -14.67 -9.66 3.76
CA GLY A 116 -14.00 -9.34 5.02
C GLY A 116 -13.00 -10.41 5.41
N LEU A 117 -13.39 -11.69 5.33
CA LEU A 117 -12.52 -12.83 5.59
C LEU A 117 -11.38 -12.90 4.55
N GLY A 118 -11.71 -12.75 3.27
CA GLY A 118 -10.72 -12.71 2.19
C GLY A 118 -9.73 -11.56 2.36
N GLY A 119 -10.23 -10.34 2.59
CA GLY A 119 -9.42 -9.15 2.84
C GLY A 119 -8.56 -9.26 4.09
N GLY A 120 -9.06 -9.92 5.15
CA GLY A 120 -8.29 -10.25 6.35
C GLY A 120 -7.18 -11.26 6.07
N LEU A 121 -7.46 -12.32 5.30
CA LEU A 121 -6.46 -13.30 4.87
C LEU A 121 -5.36 -12.68 4.00
N LEU A 122 -5.69 -11.66 3.21
CA LEU A 122 -4.71 -10.91 2.41
C LEU A 122 -3.60 -10.25 3.26
N VAL A 123 -3.81 -10.07 4.57
CA VAL A 123 -2.77 -9.60 5.49
C VAL A 123 -1.58 -10.55 5.54
N ALA A 124 -1.80 -11.85 5.41
CA ALA A 124 -0.73 -12.86 5.41
C ALA A 124 0.19 -12.74 4.18
N LEU A 125 -0.32 -12.21 3.06
CA LEU A 125 0.44 -12.01 1.82
C LEU A 125 1.26 -10.71 1.84
N GLY A 126 1.02 -9.84 2.82
CA GLY A 126 1.80 -8.63 3.07
C GLY A 126 0.97 -7.34 3.16
N PRO A 127 1.61 -6.23 3.55
CA PRO A 127 0.92 -4.98 3.89
C PRO A 127 0.22 -4.30 2.71
N VAL A 128 0.64 -4.61 1.47
CA VAL A 128 0.01 -4.05 0.27
C VAL A 128 -1.31 -4.77 -0.04
N ALA A 129 -1.30 -6.11 0.02
CA ALA A 129 -2.49 -6.92 -0.20
C ALA A 129 -3.56 -6.62 0.86
N ALA A 130 -3.15 -6.51 2.12
CA ALA A 130 -4.02 -6.08 3.24
C ALA A 130 -4.81 -4.80 2.93
N ARG A 131 -4.13 -3.77 2.41
CA ARG A 131 -4.75 -2.47 2.10
C ARG A 131 -5.76 -2.59 0.98
N VAL A 132 -5.43 -3.31 -0.08
CA VAL A 132 -6.34 -3.55 -1.21
C VAL A 132 -7.60 -4.27 -0.74
N GLY A 133 -7.45 -5.28 0.14
CA GLY A 133 -8.58 -5.98 0.76
C GLY A 133 -9.46 -5.03 1.57
N LEU A 134 -8.86 -4.23 2.45
CA LEU A 134 -9.57 -3.26 3.28
C LEU A 134 -10.33 -2.22 2.45
N THR A 135 -9.67 -1.59 1.46
CA THR A 135 -10.31 -0.56 0.65
C THR A 135 -11.40 -1.11 -0.26
N SER A 136 -11.23 -2.33 -0.77
CA SER A 136 -12.27 -3.01 -1.56
C SER A 136 -13.48 -3.39 -0.71
N MET A 137 -13.28 -3.79 0.55
CA MET A 137 -14.38 -4.04 1.49
C MET A 137 -15.19 -2.77 1.77
N ILE A 138 -14.51 -1.65 2.04
CA ILE A 138 -15.18 -0.34 2.21
C ILE A 138 -16.02 -0.02 0.97
N LEU A 139 -15.46 -0.21 -0.22
CA LEU A 139 -16.15 0.13 -1.46
C LEU A 139 -17.37 -0.77 -1.71
N LEU A 140 -17.33 -2.05 -1.34
CA LEU A 140 -18.51 -2.92 -1.38
C LEU A 140 -19.63 -2.37 -0.48
N VAL A 141 -19.32 -2.03 0.77
CA VAL A 141 -20.32 -1.53 1.73
C VAL A 141 -20.92 -0.21 1.25
N VAL A 142 -20.08 0.72 0.78
CA VAL A 142 -20.54 2.01 0.24
C VAL A 142 -21.40 1.81 -1.01
N SER A 143 -21.04 0.87 -1.89
CA SER A 143 -21.79 0.61 -3.12
C SER A 143 -23.12 -0.11 -2.85
N ALA A 144 -23.18 -0.94 -1.81
CA ALA A 144 -24.42 -1.57 -1.37
C ALA A 144 -25.43 -0.57 -0.81
N ASP A 145 -24.95 0.47 -0.11
CA ASP A 145 -25.78 1.53 0.46
C ASP A 145 -26.41 2.43 -0.61
N MET A 146 -25.79 2.56 -1.79
CA MET A 146 -26.31 3.41 -2.87
C MET A 146 -27.69 2.98 -3.41
N GLN A 147 -28.17 1.77 -3.10
CA GLN A 147 -29.48 1.21 -3.52
C GLN A 147 -29.84 1.47 -4.99
N LEU A 148 -28.84 1.45 -5.87
CA LEU A 148 -29.02 1.71 -7.29
C LEU A 148 -29.73 0.52 -7.95
N PRO A 149 -30.56 0.77 -8.98
CA PRO A 149 -31.19 -0.32 -9.72
C PRO A 149 -30.13 -1.17 -10.43
N VAL A 150 -30.23 -2.50 -10.34
CA VAL A 150 -29.26 -3.48 -10.89
C VAL A 150 -28.85 -3.19 -12.34
N ARG A 151 -29.75 -2.64 -13.15
CA ARG A 151 -29.47 -2.23 -14.55
C ARG A 151 -28.35 -1.19 -14.70
N GLN A 152 -28.14 -0.36 -13.69
CA GLN A 152 -27.08 0.68 -13.67
C GLN A 152 -25.79 0.19 -13.01
N ALA A 153 -25.81 -0.98 -12.35
CA ALA A 153 -24.66 -1.58 -11.70
C ALA A 153 -23.41 -1.68 -12.61
N PRO A 154 -23.50 -2.19 -13.87
CA PRO A 154 -22.33 -2.26 -14.74
C PRO A 154 -21.80 -0.87 -15.13
N GLY A 155 -22.67 0.13 -15.27
CA GLY A 155 -22.27 1.50 -15.57
C GLY A 155 -21.47 2.13 -14.43
N VAL A 156 -21.93 1.97 -13.19
CA VAL A 156 -21.23 2.50 -12.01
C VAL A 156 -19.93 1.74 -11.74
N ALA A 157 -19.93 0.42 -11.88
CA ALA A 157 -18.72 -0.38 -11.78
C ALA A 157 -17.67 0.02 -12.85
N ALA A 158 -18.12 0.30 -14.08
CA ALA A 158 -17.25 0.79 -15.15
C ALA A 158 -16.69 2.18 -14.85
N LEU A 159 -17.49 3.09 -14.27
CA LEU A 159 -17.03 4.41 -13.85
C LEU A 159 -15.98 4.34 -12.73
N ILE A 160 -16.21 3.50 -11.72
CA ILE A 160 -15.24 3.23 -10.64
C ILE A 160 -13.95 2.66 -11.23
N PHE A 161 -14.06 1.67 -12.12
CA PHE A 161 -12.91 1.09 -12.80
C PHE A 161 -12.16 2.13 -13.65
N ALA A 162 -12.88 2.99 -14.37
CA ALA A 162 -12.30 4.08 -15.16
C ALA A 162 -11.56 5.09 -14.28
N GLY A 163 -12.06 5.38 -13.07
CA GLY A 163 -11.34 6.21 -12.10
C GLY A 163 -10.04 5.59 -11.61
N GLY A 164 -10.05 4.28 -11.35
CA GLY A 164 -8.82 3.53 -11.06
C GLY A 164 -7.83 3.55 -12.22
N LEU A 165 -8.33 3.40 -13.46
CA LEU A 165 -7.51 3.45 -14.67
C LEU A 165 -6.93 4.85 -14.94
N LEU A 166 -7.71 5.91 -14.70
CA LEU A 166 -7.23 7.29 -14.75
C LEU A 166 -6.09 7.50 -13.76
N GLN A 167 -6.21 6.98 -12.55
CA GLN A 167 -5.15 7.06 -11.55
C GLN A 167 -3.89 6.28 -11.98
N VAL A 168 -4.05 5.13 -12.64
CA VAL A 168 -2.95 4.37 -13.26
C VAL A 168 -2.29 5.18 -14.38
N LEU A 169 -3.08 5.81 -15.25
CA LEU A 169 -2.58 6.67 -16.34
C LEU A 169 -1.79 7.85 -15.79
N LEU A 170 -2.32 8.54 -14.78
CA LEU A 170 -1.58 9.62 -14.13
C LEU A 170 -0.31 9.09 -13.45
N ALA A 171 -0.32 7.84 -12.95
CA ALA A 171 0.87 7.18 -12.41
C ALA A 171 1.95 6.94 -13.46
N LEU A 172 1.53 6.56 -14.66
CA LEU A 172 2.39 6.38 -15.82
C LEU A 172 2.88 7.73 -16.39
N VAL A 173 2.04 8.76 -16.44
CA VAL A 173 2.43 10.08 -16.95
C VAL A 173 3.40 10.78 -16.00
N ALA A 174 3.28 10.57 -14.69
CA ALA A 174 4.25 11.06 -13.71
C ALA A 174 5.52 10.21 -13.60
N TRP A 175 5.59 9.09 -14.32
CA TRP A 175 6.71 8.16 -14.36
C TRP A 175 8.08 8.76 -14.76
N PRO A 176 8.22 9.61 -15.79
CA PRO A 176 9.53 10.03 -16.27
C PRO A 176 10.34 10.82 -15.23
N LEU A 177 9.71 11.33 -14.17
CA LEU A 177 10.36 12.16 -13.16
C LEU A 177 10.99 11.40 -11.98
N GLN A 178 10.73 10.09 -11.80
CA GLN A 178 11.22 9.31 -10.64
C GLN A 178 12.08 8.08 -11.01
N ARG A 179 12.52 8.00 -12.28
CA ARG A 179 13.10 6.82 -12.94
C ARG A 179 14.22 6.05 -12.20
N TYR A 180 14.88 6.63 -11.18
CA TYR A 180 16.04 5.99 -10.52
C TYR A 180 16.02 5.93 -8.98
N ARG A 181 15.00 6.44 -8.29
CA ARG A 181 15.01 6.47 -6.80
C ARG A 181 14.99 5.06 -6.15
N PRO A 182 14.08 4.14 -6.52
CA PRO A 182 14.02 2.83 -5.84
C PRO A 182 15.23 1.96 -6.15
N GLU A 183 15.72 1.99 -7.39
CA GLU A 183 16.93 1.26 -7.80
C GLU A 183 18.17 1.78 -7.06
N ARG A 184 18.33 3.10 -6.92
CA ARG A 184 19.43 3.68 -6.14
C ARG A 184 19.38 3.33 -4.65
N PHE A 185 18.18 3.22 -4.05
CA PHE A 185 18.06 2.80 -2.66
C PHE A 185 18.44 1.32 -2.45
N ALA A 186 17.99 0.44 -3.35
CA ALA A 186 18.38 -0.98 -3.31
C ALA A 186 19.90 -1.15 -3.50
N LEU A 187 20.49 -0.40 -4.43
CA LEU A 187 21.95 -0.37 -4.65
C LEU A 187 22.71 0.17 -3.44
N ALA A 188 22.22 1.27 -2.84
CA ALA A 188 22.83 1.86 -1.65
C ALA A 188 22.78 0.90 -0.45
N GLU A 189 21.69 0.17 -0.28
CA GLU A 189 21.54 -0.83 0.78
C GLU A 189 22.49 -2.02 0.57
N LEU A 190 22.56 -2.55 -0.65
CA LEU A 190 23.50 -3.61 -1.00
C LEU A 190 24.96 -3.17 -0.75
N MET A 191 25.32 -1.96 -1.16
CA MET A 191 26.65 -1.40 -0.95
C MET A 191 26.98 -1.20 0.54
N ARG A 192 26.00 -0.81 1.36
CA ARG A 192 26.18 -0.73 2.83
C ARG A 192 26.36 -2.11 3.46
N GLN A 193 25.61 -3.11 3.02
CA GLN A 193 25.74 -4.49 3.51
C GLN A 193 27.10 -5.10 3.13
N LEU A 194 27.58 -4.83 1.91
CA LEU A 194 28.92 -5.21 1.46
C LEU A 194 30.01 -4.49 2.26
N ALA A 195 29.88 -3.18 2.46
CA ALA A 195 30.82 -2.41 3.28
C ALA A 195 30.85 -2.90 4.73
N GLY A 196 29.70 -3.24 5.32
CA GLY A 196 29.61 -3.83 6.66
C GLY A 196 30.27 -5.20 6.74
N SER A 197 30.14 -6.03 5.69
CA SER A 197 30.77 -7.35 5.62
C SER A 197 32.28 -7.29 5.40
N ALA A 198 32.76 -6.34 4.60
CA ALA A 198 34.20 -6.12 4.35
C ALA A 198 34.92 -5.50 5.57
N ARG A 199 34.22 -4.65 6.33
CA ARG A 199 34.75 -4.05 7.57
C ARG A 199 34.76 -5.02 8.75
N ARG A 200 34.06 -6.16 8.68
CA ARG A 200 34.22 -7.23 9.68
C ARG A 200 35.65 -7.76 9.53
N PRO A 201 36.53 -7.55 10.52
CA PRO A 201 37.87 -8.10 10.45
C PRO A 201 37.74 -9.61 10.29
N ALA A 202 38.57 -10.22 9.44
CA ALA A 202 38.71 -11.67 9.29
C ALA A 202 39.24 -12.33 10.58
N ARG A 203 38.52 -12.17 11.69
CA ARG A 203 38.87 -12.67 13.03
C ARG A 203 38.68 -14.19 13.10
N ARG A 204 37.99 -14.81 12.12
CA ARG A 204 37.76 -16.26 12.06
C ARG A 204 38.98 -17.08 11.62
N ARG A 205 39.91 -16.56 10.79
CA ARG A 205 41.11 -17.34 10.40
C ARG A 205 42.23 -17.33 11.45
N ARG A 206 42.34 -16.28 12.27
CA ARG A 206 43.36 -16.19 13.34
C ARG A 206 42.99 -16.98 14.61
N GLN A 207 41.69 -17.18 14.86
CA GLN A 207 41.22 -17.89 16.06
C GLN A 207 41.26 -19.42 15.90
N ARG A 208 41.02 -19.95 14.69
CA ARG A 208 41.21 -21.39 14.38
C ARG A 208 42.67 -21.83 14.50
N ARG A 209 43.64 -21.00 14.06
CA ARG A 209 45.08 -21.29 14.25
C ARG A 209 45.51 -21.23 15.73
N LYS A 210 44.94 -20.32 16.53
CA LYS A 210 45.22 -20.27 17.97
C LYS A 210 44.66 -21.46 18.76
N CYS A 211 43.57 -22.08 18.31
CA CYS A 211 43.04 -23.28 18.96
C CYS A 211 43.81 -24.56 18.58
N SER A 212 44.47 -24.63 17.42
CA SER A 212 45.26 -25.81 17.02
C SER A 212 46.71 -25.80 17.50
N MET A 213 47.19 -24.69 18.07
CA MET A 213 48.53 -24.56 18.66
C MET A 213 48.52 -24.62 20.20
N ARG A 214 47.37 -24.96 20.80
CA ARG A 214 47.17 -25.00 22.26
C ARG A 214 46.97 -26.41 22.80
N TRP A 215 47.30 -27.41 21.98
CA TRP A 215 47.43 -28.81 22.33
C TRP A 215 48.88 -29.23 22.07
#